data_AF-A0A7C5T6I9-F1
#
_entry.id   AF-A0A7C5T6I9-F1
#
_cell.length_a   1.000
_cell.length_b   1.000
_cell.length_c   1.000
_cell.angle_alpha   90.00
_cell.angle_beta   90.00
_cell.angle_gamma   90.00
#
_symmetry.space_group_name_H-M   'P 1'
#
loop_
_entity.id
_entity.type
_entity.pdbx_description
1 polymer ?
#
loop_
_entity_poly.entity_id
_entity_poly.type
_entity_poly.pdbx_seq_one_letter_code
_entity_poly.pdbx_strand_id
1 'polypeptide(L)'
;MFASIALRLRVEVEALNMVEALGAYTRHRTVSVFKRVKRGNQTVYKLLVAPAVSGQSIANGYQRALVELASKAGLPVCDQCRRYESIGGFIKHSTESKADHDSLIESCVVEDLTGFLVPEAGVRRTSPVMFSYLVPDTESAKAVLESQFHVRYNFETMEHNPFNVESGTAVYMLTVGIDVDRIGRR
;
A
#
# COMPACT_ATOMS: atom_id res chain seq x y z
N MET A 1 8.92 11.82 20.75
CA MET A 1 9.55 10.77 19.96
C MET A 1 8.80 10.52 18.67
N PHE A 2 9.50 10.75 17.56
CA PHE A 2 9.07 10.39 16.22
C PHE A 2 10.11 9.44 15.63
N ALA A 3 9.69 8.34 15.05
CA ALA A 3 10.55 7.38 14.37
C ALA A 3 10.24 7.37 12.87
N SER A 4 11.28 7.38 12.04
CA SER A 4 11.15 7.27 10.58
C SER A 4 12.02 6.16 10.05
N ILE A 5 11.48 5.33 9.17
CA ILE A 5 12.17 4.19 8.56
C ILE A 5 12.07 4.35 7.04
N ALA A 6 13.21 4.35 6.35
CA ALA A 6 13.27 4.29 4.90
C ALA A 6 13.84 2.94 4.48
N LEU A 7 13.09 2.21 3.66
CA LEU A 7 13.41 0.88 3.19
C LEU A 7 13.62 0.88 1.69
N ARG A 8 14.65 0.17 1.25
CA ARG A 8 14.90 -0.14 -0.15
C ARG A 8 14.73 -1.64 -0.33
N LEU A 9 13.70 -2.04 -1.07
CA LEU A 9 13.25 -3.42 -1.18
C LEU A 9 13.45 -3.91 -2.61
N ARG A 10 13.95 -5.12 -2.78
CA ARG A 10 13.87 -5.85 -4.05
C ARG A 10 12.48 -6.49 -4.11
N VAL A 11 11.66 -6.03 -5.04
CA VAL A 11 10.26 -6.46 -5.18
C VAL A 11 10.11 -7.23 -6.48
N GLU A 12 9.39 -8.35 -6.43
CA GLU A 12 8.95 -9.10 -7.60
C GLU A 12 7.88 -8.29 -8.33
N VAL A 13 8.25 -7.73 -9.48
CA VAL A 13 7.42 -6.84 -10.29
C VAL A 13 6.49 -7.62 -11.20
N GLU A 14 6.82 -8.88 -11.48
CA GLU A 14 5.93 -9.79 -12.21
C GLU A 14 4.58 -9.96 -11.50
N ALA A 15 4.59 -10.17 -10.18
CA ALA A 15 3.36 -10.26 -9.39
C ALA A 15 2.60 -8.93 -9.31
N LEU A 16 3.31 -7.79 -9.29
CA LEU A 16 2.70 -6.45 -9.30
C LEU A 16 2.05 -6.10 -10.64
N ASN A 17 2.53 -6.68 -11.73
CA ASN A 17 2.05 -6.45 -13.09
C ASN A 17 1.18 -7.60 -13.61
N MET A 18 0.86 -8.60 -12.78
CA MET A 18 0.11 -9.77 -13.19
C MET A 18 -1.30 -9.37 -13.64
N VAL A 19 -1.72 -9.88 -14.79
CA VAL A 19 -3.09 -9.74 -15.30
C VAL A 19 -3.86 -10.98 -14.84
N GLU A 20 -5.07 -10.82 -14.29
CA GLU A 20 -5.87 -11.95 -13.83
C GLU A 20 -6.24 -12.90 -14.98
N ALA A 21 -6.50 -14.17 -14.63
CA ALA A 21 -6.73 -15.29 -15.56
C ALA A 21 -7.87 -15.07 -16.59
N LEU A 22 -8.76 -14.10 -16.37
CA LEU A 22 -9.88 -13.78 -17.25
C LEU A 22 -9.66 -12.55 -18.13
N GLY A 23 -8.42 -12.03 -18.22
CA GLY A 23 -8.12 -10.83 -19.01
C GLY A 23 -8.77 -9.56 -18.43
N ALA A 24 -9.31 -9.63 -17.22
CA ALA A 24 -9.77 -8.47 -16.48
C ALA A 24 -8.55 -7.66 -16.03
N TYR A 25 -8.35 -6.50 -16.67
CA TYR A 25 -7.34 -5.55 -16.27
C TYR A 25 -7.81 -4.84 -14.99
N THR A 26 -7.55 -5.44 -13.82
CA THR A 26 -7.68 -4.69 -12.56
C THR A 26 -6.69 -3.54 -12.66
N ARG A 27 -7.17 -2.29 -12.58
CA ARG A 27 -6.32 -1.10 -12.77
C ARG A 27 -5.20 -1.10 -11.73
N HIS A 28 -4.02 -1.56 -12.13
CA HIS A 28 -2.82 -1.47 -11.31
C HIS A 28 -2.53 0.00 -11.02
N ARG A 29 -2.28 0.32 -9.75
CA ARG A 29 -1.97 1.70 -9.36
C ARG A 29 -0.63 2.06 -9.99
N THR A 30 -0.65 3.10 -10.82
CA THR A 30 0.56 3.66 -11.40
C THR A 30 0.83 5.05 -10.81
N VAL A 31 2.11 5.42 -10.78
CA VAL A 31 2.55 6.76 -10.41
C VAL A 31 3.42 7.32 -11.52
N SER A 32 3.33 8.63 -11.71
CA SER A 32 4.21 9.35 -12.63
C SER A 32 5.47 9.78 -11.89
N VAL A 33 6.63 9.28 -12.32
CA VAL A 33 7.94 9.63 -11.76
C VAL A 33 8.76 10.35 -12.82
N PHE A 34 9.39 11.45 -12.44
CA PHE A 34 10.32 12.15 -13.33
C PHE A 34 11.68 11.45 -13.28
N LYS A 35 12.17 11.01 -14.45
CA LYS A 35 13.53 10.52 -14.60
C LYS A 35 14.39 11.60 -15.23
N ARG A 36 15.53 11.87 -14.58
CA ARG A 36 16.55 12.78 -15.11
C ARG A 36 17.32 12.07 -16.23
N VAL A 37 17.36 12.66 -17.42
CA VAL A 37 18.09 12.17 -18.59
C VAL A 37 19.06 13.25 -19.05
N LYS A 38 20.35 12.91 -19.17
CA LYS A 38 21.35 13.81 -19.76
C LYS A 38 21.31 13.70 -21.27
N ARG A 39 21.04 14.81 -21.98
CA ARG A 39 21.14 14.92 -23.44
C ARG A 39 22.16 15.99 -23.76
N GLY A 40 23.41 15.59 -24.01
CA GLY A 40 24.55 16.51 -24.10
C GLY A 40 24.80 17.22 -22.76
N ASN A 41 24.96 18.55 -22.80
CA ASN A 41 25.14 19.39 -21.59
C ASN A 41 23.82 19.79 -20.91
N GLN A 42 22.66 19.39 -21.44
CA GLN A 42 21.37 19.73 -20.87
C GLN A 42 20.76 18.56 -20.09
N THR A 43 20.15 18.88 -18.95
CA THR A 43 19.39 17.94 -18.14
C THR A 43 17.92 18.03 -18.53
N VAL A 44 17.39 16.96 -19.13
CA VAL A 44 15.98 16.87 -19.53
C VAL A 44 15.27 15.89 -18.59
N TYR A 45 14.04 16.22 -18.19
CA TYR A 45 13.20 15.32 -17.39
C TYR A 45 12.26 14.55 -18.31
N LYS A 46 12.28 13.22 -18.23
CA LYS A 46 11.32 12.34 -18.89
C LYS A 46 10.28 11.89 -17.87
N LEU A 47 9.01 12.06 -18.18
CA LEU A 47 7.92 11.49 -17.39
C LEU A 47 7.87 9.97 -17.64
N LEU A 48 7.91 9.18 -16.57
CA LEU A 48 7.73 7.74 -16.62
C LEU A 48 6.50 7.37 -15.80
N VAL A 49 5.67 6.47 -16.33
CA VAL A 49 4.55 5.88 -15.60
C VAL A 49 4.99 4.52 -15.13
N ALA A 50 4.90 4.27 -13.83
CA ALA A 50 5.42 3.07 -13.20
C ALA A 50 4.40 2.42 -12.27
N PRO A 51 4.37 1.07 -12.17
CA PRO A 51 3.59 0.39 -11.15
C PRO A 51 4.07 0.77 -9.76
N ALA A 52 3.12 1.03 -8.86
CA ALA A 52 3.38 1.38 -7.47
C ALA A 52 2.31 0.80 -6.55
N VAL A 53 2.69 0.52 -5.30
CA VAL A 53 1.74 0.07 -4.28
C VAL A 53 1.38 1.27 -3.40
N SER A 54 0.09 1.48 -3.20
CA SER A 54 -0.35 2.60 -2.36
C SER A 54 -0.02 2.37 -0.90
N GLY A 55 0.28 3.45 -0.18
CA GLY A 55 0.43 3.41 1.28
C GLY A 55 -0.81 2.86 1.99
N GLN A 56 -2.01 3.03 1.41
CA GLN A 56 -3.25 2.46 1.94
C GLN A 56 -3.32 0.94 1.83
N SER A 57 -2.80 0.36 0.74
CA SER A 57 -2.69 -1.10 0.58
C SER A 57 -1.75 -1.70 1.62
N ILE A 58 -0.61 -1.03 1.86
CA ILE A 58 0.36 -1.42 2.88
C ILE A 58 -0.23 -1.25 4.28
N ALA A 59 -0.92 -0.14 4.53
CA ALA A 59 -1.62 0.12 5.79
C ALA A 59 -2.70 -0.93 6.06
N ASN A 60 -3.41 -1.42 5.04
CA ASN A 60 -4.37 -2.52 5.20
C ASN A 60 -3.67 -3.81 5.64
N GLY A 61 -2.56 -4.18 5.00
CA GLY A 61 -1.75 -5.34 5.42
C GLY A 61 -1.24 -5.18 6.86
N TYR A 62 -0.75 -3.98 7.20
CA TYR A 62 -0.34 -3.64 8.57
C TYR A 62 -1.48 -3.78 9.59
N GLN A 63 -2.69 -3.28 9.28
CA GLN A 63 -3.85 -3.41 10.15
C GLN A 63 -4.23 -4.87 10.40
N ARG A 64 -4.20 -5.72 9.38
CA ARG A 64 -4.48 -7.17 9.53
C ARG A 64 -3.47 -7.85 10.44
N ALA A 65 -2.18 -7.61 10.19
CA ALA A 65 -1.11 -8.14 11.04
C ALA A 65 -1.24 -7.62 12.49
N LEU A 66 -1.63 -6.36 12.66
CA LEU A 66 -1.83 -5.76 13.97
C LEU A 66 -3.00 -6.38 14.74
N VAL A 67 -4.12 -6.70 14.08
CA VAL A 67 -5.24 -7.43 14.72
C VAL A 67 -4.78 -8.79 15.25
N GLU A 68 -4.01 -9.54 14.44
CA GLU A 68 -3.49 -10.85 14.83
C GLU A 68 -2.51 -10.73 16.02
N LEU A 69 -1.56 -9.80 15.95
CA LEU A 69 -0.57 -9.57 17.01
C LEU A 69 -1.23 -9.07 18.30
N ALA A 70 -2.17 -8.13 18.20
CA ALA A 70 -2.92 -7.62 19.35
C ALA A 70 -3.73 -8.72 20.04
N SER A 71 -4.37 -9.60 19.26
CA SER A 71 -5.13 -10.73 19.79
C SER A 71 -4.21 -11.72 20.53
N LYS A 72 -3.02 -12.01 19.98
CA LYS A 72 -2.02 -12.86 20.65
C LYS A 72 -1.44 -12.22 21.91
N ALA A 73 -1.30 -10.90 21.92
CA ALA A 73 -0.77 -10.15 23.05
C ALA A 73 -1.82 -9.82 24.14
N GLY A 74 -3.09 -10.16 23.92
CA GLY A 74 -4.18 -9.84 24.85
C GLY A 74 -4.53 -8.35 24.92
N LEU A 75 -4.21 -7.59 23.86
CA LEU A 75 -4.52 -6.15 23.77
C LEU A 75 -5.97 -5.92 23.30
N PRO A 76 -6.59 -4.79 23.69
CA PRO A 76 -7.98 -4.49 23.33
C PRO A 76 -8.12 -4.22 21.82
N VAL A 77 -9.08 -4.89 21.19
CA VAL A 77 -9.44 -4.74 19.78
C VAL A 77 -10.96 -4.75 19.67
N CYS A 78 -11.55 -3.76 18.99
CA CYS A 78 -13.00 -3.67 18.80
C CYS A 78 -13.52 -4.79 17.87
N ASP A 79 -14.81 -5.08 17.97
CA ASP A 79 -15.44 -6.16 17.17
C ASP A 79 -15.46 -5.88 15.67
N GLN A 80 -15.48 -4.60 15.26
CA GLN A 80 -15.38 -4.24 13.84
C GLN A 80 -14.00 -4.58 13.28
N CYS A 81 -12.94 -4.22 14.01
CA CYS A 81 -11.56 -4.53 13.61
C CYS A 81 -11.26 -6.02 13.65
N ARG A 82 -11.88 -6.81 14.54
CA ARG A 82 -11.74 -8.28 14.54
C ARG A 82 -12.43 -8.93 13.34
N ARG A 83 -13.58 -8.38 12.93
CA ARG A 83 -14.43 -8.93 11.87
C ARG A 83 -14.14 -8.34 10.49
N TYR A 84 -12.94 -7.76 10.30
CA TYR A 84 -12.56 -7.08 9.06
C TYR A 84 -12.77 -7.93 7.80
N GLU A 85 -12.61 -9.26 7.88
CA GLU A 85 -12.85 -10.17 6.76
C GLU A 85 -14.33 -10.28 6.38
N SER A 86 -15.20 -10.44 7.37
CA SER A 86 -16.65 -10.56 7.16
C SER A 86 -17.31 -9.24 6.72
N ILE A 87 -16.76 -8.11 7.18
CA ILE A 87 -17.24 -6.77 6.86
C ILE A 87 -16.65 -6.26 5.53
N GLY A 88 -15.58 -6.90 5.04
CA GLY A 88 -14.88 -6.50 3.81
C GLY A 88 -13.88 -5.36 3.98
N GLY A 89 -13.46 -5.05 5.22
CA GLY A 89 -12.46 -4.04 5.52
C GLY A 89 -12.52 -3.49 6.95
N PHE A 90 -11.78 -2.42 7.19
CA PHE A 90 -11.71 -1.72 8.48
C PHE A 90 -12.58 -0.47 8.46
N ILE A 91 -13.80 -0.57 9.00
CA ILE A 91 -14.77 0.55 9.08
C ILE A 91 -14.46 1.50 10.24
N LYS A 92 -13.98 0.99 11.38
CA LYS A 92 -13.50 1.78 12.53
C LYS A 92 -14.53 2.80 13.05
N HIS A 93 -15.73 2.32 13.31
CA HIS A 93 -16.86 3.09 13.86
C HIS A 93 -17.32 4.26 12.98
N SER A 94 -16.93 4.32 11.69
CA SER A 94 -17.25 5.44 10.81
C SER A 94 -18.75 5.63 10.55
N THR A 95 -19.58 4.62 10.82
CA THR A 95 -21.04 4.64 10.65
C THR A 95 -21.79 4.96 11.93
N GLU A 96 -21.09 5.24 13.03
CA GLU A 96 -21.72 5.53 14.32
C GLU A 96 -22.05 7.01 14.47
N SER A 97 -23.20 7.30 15.09
CA SER A 97 -23.69 8.67 15.28
C SER A 97 -23.14 9.32 16.56
N LYS A 98 -22.67 8.51 17.50
CA LYS A 98 -22.07 8.96 18.76
C LYS A 98 -20.81 8.16 19.00
N ALA A 99 -19.69 8.87 19.08
CA ALA A 99 -18.40 8.31 19.44
C ALA A 99 -17.70 9.30 20.37
N ASP A 100 -16.98 8.77 21.35
CA ASP A 100 -16.09 9.55 22.20
C ASP A 100 -14.64 9.22 21.84
N HIS A 101 -13.81 10.25 21.68
CA HIS A 101 -12.44 10.12 21.17
C HIS A 101 -11.60 9.20 22.07
N ASP A 102 -11.67 9.41 23.38
CA ASP A 102 -10.80 8.74 24.34
C ASP A 102 -11.22 7.29 24.55
N SER A 103 -12.52 7.03 24.60
CA SER A 103 -13.06 5.67 24.68
C SER A 103 -12.67 4.78 23.48
N LEU A 104 -12.59 5.34 22.27
CA LEU A 104 -12.17 4.61 21.07
C LEU A 104 -10.69 4.22 21.13
N ILE A 105 -9.84 5.08 21.68
CA ILE A 105 -8.41 4.79 21.86
C ILE A 105 -8.22 3.70 22.91
N GLU A 106 -8.95 3.75 24.02
CA GLU A 106 -8.89 2.73 25.07
C GLU A 106 -9.39 1.37 24.61
N SER A 107 -10.43 1.34 23.78
CA SER A 107 -11.10 0.11 23.36
C SER A 107 -10.41 -0.62 22.21
N CYS A 108 -9.59 0.06 21.40
CA CYS A 108 -9.00 -0.55 20.21
C CYS A 108 -7.60 -0.02 19.87
N VAL A 109 -6.58 -0.87 20.07
CA VAL A 109 -5.19 -0.56 19.71
C VAL A 109 -4.99 -0.35 18.20
N VAL A 110 -5.82 -0.99 17.37
CA VAL A 110 -5.77 -0.83 15.91
C VAL A 110 -6.19 0.59 15.52
N GLU A 111 -7.25 1.12 16.13
CA GLU A 111 -7.76 2.47 15.87
C GLU A 111 -6.85 3.54 16.46
N ASP A 112 -6.23 3.26 17.60
CA ASP A 112 -5.17 4.11 18.17
C ASP A 112 -4.00 4.28 17.20
N LEU A 113 -3.43 3.17 16.69
CA LEU A 113 -2.24 3.17 15.85
C LEU A 113 -2.49 3.55 14.39
N THR A 114 -3.69 3.30 13.88
CA THR A 114 -4.01 3.48 12.45
C THR A 114 -5.03 4.57 12.20
N GLY A 115 -5.46 5.27 13.25
CA GLY A 115 -6.44 6.36 13.20
C GLY A 115 -7.84 5.90 12.83
N PHE A 116 -8.80 6.80 13.03
CA PHE A 116 -10.21 6.60 12.73
C PHE A 116 -10.88 7.94 12.41
N LEU A 117 -12.04 7.88 11.78
CA LEU A 117 -12.85 9.05 11.46
C LEU A 117 -14.32 8.65 11.61
N VAL A 118 -15.02 9.33 12.52
CA VAL A 118 -16.46 9.20 12.74
C VAL A 118 -17.13 10.52 12.35
N PRO A 119 -17.61 10.64 11.10
CA PRO A 119 -18.07 11.92 10.56
C PRO A 119 -19.28 12.49 11.30
N GLU A 120 -20.26 11.65 11.65
CA GLU A 120 -21.50 12.07 12.31
C GLU A 120 -21.25 12.60 13.73
N ALA A 121 -20.33 11.98 14.46
CA ALA A 121 -19.90 12.45 15.78
C ALA A 121 -18.87 13.59 15.72
N GLY A 122 -18.34 13.92 14.53
CA GLY A 122 -17.28 14.93 14.35
C GLY A 122 -15.93 14.53 14.96
N VAL A 123 -15.73 13.26 15.29
CA VAL A 123 -14.51 12.77 15.95
C VAL A 123 -13.54 12.24 14.91
N ARG A 124 -12.28 12.66 14.99
CA ARG A 124 -11.22 12.14 14.12
C ARG A 124 -9.93 11.96 14.88
N ARG A 125 -9.19 10.92 14.50
CA ARG A 125 -7.82 10.69 14.91
C ARG A 125 -6.97 10.41 13.69
N THR A 126 -5.98 11.26 13.45
CA THR A 126 -4.99 11.02 12.38
C THR A 126 -4.10 9.86 12.77
N SER A 127 -3.87 8.93 11.85
CA SER A 127 -3.01 7.76 12.04
C SER A 127 -1.61 8.17 12.50
N PRO A 128 -1.14 7.73 13.69
CA PRO A 128 0.25 7.90 14.11
C PRO A 128 1.24 7.16 13.20
N VAL A 129 0.83 6.03 12.62
CA VAL A 129 1.63 5.27 11.65
C VAL A 129 1.26 5.70 10.23
N MET A 130 2.25 6.15 9.47
CA MET A 130 2.09 6.71 8.14
C MET A 130 2.94 5.94 7.13
N PHE A 131 2.36 5.58 6.00
CA PHE A 131 3.04 4.87 4.92
C PHE A 131 3.10 5.73 3.66
N SER A 132 4.28 5.87 3.08
CA SER A 132 4.42 6.41 1.73
C SER A 132 3.87 5.43 0.70
N TYR A 133 3.76 5.88 -0.55
CA TYR A 133 3.68 4.94 -1.66
C TYR A 133 4.99 4.15 -1.76
N LEU A 134 4.88 2.87 -2.12
CA LEU A 134 6.01 2.05 -2.54
C LEU A 134 6.23 2.33 -4.02
N VAL A 135 7.29 3.08 -4.33
CA VAL A 135 7.61 3.57 -5.67
C VAL A 135 8.94 3.01 -6.15
N PRO A 136 9.13 2.78 -7.45
CA PRO A 136 10.41 2.27 -7.95
C PRO A 136 11.51 3.31 -7.79
N ASP A 137 12.73 2.84 -7.55
CA ASP A 137 13.93 3.66 -7.54
C ASP A 137 14.30 4.05 -8.98
N THR A 138 14.12 5.33 -9.32
CA THR A 138 14.42 5.86 -10.66
C THR A 138 15.85 6.41 -10.80
N GLU A 139 16.59 6.55 -9.70
CA GLU A 139 17.96 7.08 -9.70
C GLU A 139 19.00 5.97 -9.71
N SER A 140 18.88 4.96 -8.84
CA SER A 140 19.91 3.92 -8.69
C SER A 140 19.75 2.77 -9.68
N ALA A 141 18.53 2.50 -10.16
CA ALA A 141 18.27 1.43 -11.11
C ALA A 141 17.92 2.03 -12.47
N LYS A 142 18.57 1.53 -13.54
CA LYS A 142 17.97 1.56 -14.88
C LYS A 142 16.78 0.60 -14.91
N ALA A 143 15.83 0.75 -13.99
CA ALA A 143 14.63 -0.07 -13.96
C ALA A 143 13.90 0.17 -15.29
N VAL A 144 13.91 -0.85 -16.13
CA VAL A 144 13.11 -0.91 -17.35
C VAL A 144 11.68 -1.12 -16.86
N LEU A 145 11.01 0.01 -16.60
CA LEU A 145 9.60 0.07 -16.21
C LEU A 145 8.76 -0.06 -17.47
N GLU A 146 8.87 -1.20 -18.15
CA GLU A 146 8.05 -1.52 -19.31
C GLU A 146 7.00 -2.57 -18.93
N SER A 147 5.83 -2.49 -19.56
CA SER A 147 4.69 -3.38 -19.31
C SER A 147 5.02 -4.82 -19.71
N GLN A 148 4.72 -5.77 -18.83
CA GLN A 148 4.90 -7.20 -19.10
C GLN A 148 3.64 -7.76 -19.79
N PHE A 149 3.83 -8.62 -20.81
CA PHE A 149 2.76 -9.37 -21.46
C PHE A 149 3.03 -10.87 -21.38
N HIS A 150 2.02 -11.66 -21.04
CA HIS A 150 2.04 -13.10 -21.28
C HIS A 150 0.67 -13.59 -21.77
N VAL A 151 0.71 -14.59 -22.64
CA VAL A 151 -0.33 -15.61 -22.90
C VAL A 151 -1.31 -15.46 -24.11
N ARG A 152 -1.00 -15.24 -25.41
CA ARG A 152 -2.00 -15.50 -26.49
C ARG A 152 -2.02 -16.97 -26.86
N TYR A 153 -3.18 -17.50 -27.28
CA TYR A 153 -3.33 -18.87 -27.79
C TYR A 153 -3.88 -18.87 -29.22
N ASN A 154 -3.39 -19.81 -30.02
CA ASN A 154 -3.69 -20.09 -31.42
C ASN A 154 -4.46 -21.42 -31.48
N PHE A 155 -5.74 -21.34 -31.85
CA PHE A 155 -6.70 -22.44 -31.78
C PHE A 155 -6.75 -23.33 -33.04
N GLU A 156 -6.00 -23.05 -34.10
CA GLU A 156 -5.89 -23.97 -35.25
C GLU A 156 -4.71 -24.95 -35.09
N THR A 157 -3.56 -24.46 -34.62
CA THR A 157 -2.31 -25.22 -34.41
C THR A 157 -2.13 -25.70 -32.98
N MET A 158 -3.07 -25.37 -32.07
CA MET A 158 -3.00 -25.61 -30.63
C MET A 158 -1.77 -24.98 -29.94
N GLU A 159 -1.34 -23.79 -30.36
CA GLU A 159 -0.09 -23.17 -29.89
C GLU A 159 -0.29 -21.81 -29.24
N HIS A 160 0.55 -21.40 -28.30
CA HIS A 160 0.48 -20.09 -27.64
C HIS A 160 1.47 -19.07 -28.23
N ASN A 161 1.11 -17.78 -28.42
CA ASN A 161 2.09 -16.75 -28.79
C ASN A 161 1.97 -15.31 -28.20
N PRO A 162 2.64 -15.07 -27.07
CA PRO A 162 2.84 -13.75 -26.43
C PRO A 162 4.27 -13.49 -25.89
N PHE A 163 4.73 -12.24 -25.94
CA PHE A 163 5.92 -11.72 -25.21
C PHE A 163 5.93 -10.17 -25.36
N ASN A 164 6.53 -9.29 -24.54
CA ASN A 164 7.87 -9.17 -23.94
C ASN A 164 7.90 -9.24 -22.39
N VAL A 165 9.12 -9.42 -21.84
CA VAL A 165 9.49 -9.18 -20.43
C VAL A 165 10.89 -8.58 -20.37
N GLU A 166 11.19 -7.65 -19.45
CA GLU A 166 12.60 -7.33 -19.12
C GLU A 166 12.92 -7.09 -17.63
N SER A 167 12.00 -7.33 -16.67
CA SER A 167 12.39 -7.30 -15.25
C SER A 167 11.45 -8.09 -14.35
N GLY A 168 11.88 -9.28 -13.91
CA GLY A 168 11.17 -10.04 -12.87
C GLY A 168 11.15 -9.29 -11.53
N THR A 169 12.23 -8.55 -11.24
CA THR A 169 12.39 -7.77 -10.01
C THR A 169 12.79 -6.33 -10.28
N ALA A 170 12.40 -5.41 -9.42
CA ALA A 170 12.97 -4.07 -9.38
C ALA A 170 13.14 -3.59 -7.95
N VAL A 171 13.97 -2.55 -7.79
CA VAL A 171 14.19 -1.92 -6.50
C VAL A 171 13.11 -0.88 -6.27
N TYR A 172 12.41 -0.99 -5.15
CA TYR A 172 11.41 -0.05 -4.69
C TYR A 172 11.81 0.61 -3.38
N MET A 173 11.31 1.82 -3.15
CA MET A 173 11.49 2.56 -1.93
C MET A 173 10.17 2.71 -1.19
N LEU A 174 10.20 2.47 0.12
CA LEU A 174 9.10 2.72 1.05
C LEU A 174 9.61 3.55 2.21
N THR A 175 8.86 4.56 2.61
CA THR A 175 9.10 5.30 3.85
C THR A 175 7.93 5.11 4.78
N VAL A 176 8.24 4.82 6.05
CA VAL A 176 7.28 4.68 7.15
C VAL A 176 7.61 5.74 8.19
N GLY A 177 6.60 6.49 8.62
CA GLY A 177 6.68 7.42 9.74
C GLY A 177 5.84 6.90 10.89
N ILE A 178 6.34 7.02 12.12
CA ILE A 178 5.66 6.59 13.33
C ILE A 178 5.79 7.70 14.36
N ASP A 179 4.68 8.37 14.66
CA ASP A 179 4.59 9.35 15.73
C ASP A 179 4.29 8.64 17.06
N VAL A 180 5.34 8.24 17.77
CA VAL A 180 5.23 7.44 19.00
C VAL A 180 4.57 8.23 20.12
N ASP A 181 4.74 9.55 20.17
CA ASP A 181 4.16 10.41 21.22
C ASP A 181 2.63 10.49 21.15
N ARG A 182 2.04 10.15 20.01
CA ARG A 182 0.59 10.16 19.85
C ARG A 182 -0.03 8.85 20.31
N ILE A 183 0.69 7.73 20.30
CA ILE A 183 0.15 6.41 20.61
C ILE A 183 -0.36 6.39 22.06
N GLY A 184 -1.60 5.99 22.27
CA GLY A 184 -2.26 5.99 23.58
C GLY A 184 -2.59 7.38 24.14
N ARG A 185 -2.29 8.47 23.41
CA ARG A 185 -2.62 9.83 23.81
C ARG A 185 -4.08 10.15 23.52
N ARG A 186 -4.80 10.40 24.60
CA ARG A 186 -6.19 10.86 24.68
C ARG A 186 -6.23 12.36 24.38
#